data_AF-A0A7J8THZ0-F1
#
_entry.id   AF-A0A7J8THZ0-F1
#
_cell.length_a   1.000
_cell.length_b   1.000
_cell.length_c   1.000
_cell.angle_alpha   90.00
_cell.angle_beta   90.00
_cell.angle_gamma   90.00
#
_symmetry.space_group_name_H-M   'P 1'
#
loop_
_entity.id
_entity.type
_entity.pdbx_description
1 polymer ?
#
loop_
_entity_poly.entity_id
_entity_poly.type
_entity_poly.pdbx_seq_one_letter_code
_entity_poly.pdbx_strand_id
1 'polypeptide(L)'
;MFPMIDSPKDARKAVSYCRFPPNGIRGSAHTVVRASNYGINEGYLSNYKEDLLIMCQVETVDGVKKVEEIAAVEGVDCIQMGPLDLSASLGYLWDPGHKKVREMLRTAEREVLKSDRKDGGAFLAGFAMPHDPPEALGKRGYHMVSGAVDVGLFRNAAVEDVRKFKISLNADSDYSDDDKDSDEKYWSE
;
A
#
# COMPACT_ATOMS: atom_id res chain seq x y z
N MET A 1 3.03 -6.84 -6.00
CA MET A 1 3.94 -5.71 -5.70
C MET A 1 5.24 -6.26 -5.15
N PHE A 2 6.36 -5.77 -5.65
CA PHE A 2 7.70 -6.15 -5.20
C PHE A 2 8.33 -4.96 -4.45
N PRO A 3 8.74 -5.12 -3.17
CA PRO A 3 9.40 -4.08 -2.40
C PRO A 3 10.85 -3.87 -2.85
N MET A 4 11.46 -2.76 -2.41
CA MET A 4 12.90 -2.50 -2.53
C MET A 4 13.44 -2.61 -3.98
N ILE A 5 12.74 -2.02 -4.95
CA ILE A 5 13.20 -1.99 -6.34
C ILE A 5 14.10 -0.75 -6.54
N ASP A 6 15.41 -0.98 -6.53
CA ASP A 6 16.43 0.09 -6.57
C ASP A 6 17.13 0.24 -7.93
N SER A 7 16.79 -0.62 -8.89
CA SER A 7 17.37 -0.59 -10.22
C SER A 7 16.48 -1.22 -11.31
N PRO A 8 16.71 -0.86 -12.59
CA PRO A 8 16.05 -1.53 -13.73
C PRO A 8 16.32 -3.03 -13.78
N LYS A 9 17.47 -3.48 -13.24
CA LYS A 9 17.80 -4.90 -13.15
C LYS A 9 16.89 -5.62 -12.16
N ASP A 10 16.62 -5.02 -11.01
CA ASP A 10 15.72 -5.58 -10.00
C ASP A 10 14.28 -5.64 -10.53
N ALA A 11 13.85 -4.59 -11.23
CA ALA A 11 12.56 -4.55 -11.91
C ALA A 11 12.42 -5.66 -12.98
N ARG A 12 13.42 -5.83 -13.86
CA ARG A 12 13.43 -6.95 -14.84
C ARG A 12 13.36 -8.31 -14.15
N LYS A 13 14.04 -8.45 -13.01
CA LYS A 13 14.00 -9.68 -12.20
C LYS A 13 12.60 -9.93 -11.66
N ALA A 14 11.98 -8.92 -11.06
CA ALA A 14 10.60 -8.97 -10.59
C ALA A 14 9.63 -9.39 -11.69
N VAL A 15 9.71 -8.76 -12.87
CA VAL A 15 8.89 -9.13 -14.04
C VAL A 15 9.11 -10.58 -14.45
N SER A 16 10.36 -11.05 -14.46
CA SER A 16 10.67 -12.43 -14.87
C SER A 16 10.07 -13.49 -13.94
N TYR A 17 9.89 -13.19 -12.65
CA TYR A 17 9.22 -14.10 -11.72
C TYR A 17 7.71 -14.28 -12.01
N CYS A 18 7.10 -13.31 -12.70
CA CYS A 18 5.67 -13.34 -13.03
C CYS A 18 5.38 -13.98 -14.40
N ARG A 19 6.39 -14.11 -15.28
CA ARG A 19 6.24 -14.57 -16.66
C ARG A 19 6.77 -15.99 -16.86
N PHE A 20 6.06 -16.81 -17.64
CA PHE A 20 6.55 -18.12 -18.07
C PHE A 20 7.69 -17.99 -19.10
N PRO A 21 8.56 -19.02 -19.24
CA PRO A 21 9.50 -19.10 -20.35
C PRO A 21 8.81 -18.96 -21.72
N PRO A 22 9.44 -18.32 -22.72
CA PRO A 22 10.80 -17.74 -22.70
C PRO A 22 10.86 -16.32 -22.09
N ASN A 23 9.73 -15.73 -21.71
CA ASN A 23 9.62 -14.33 -21.29
C ASN A 23 9.93 -14.12 -19.79
N GLY A 24 10.31 -15.17 -19.08
CA GLY A 24 10.58 -15.17 -17.65
C GLY A 24 10.93 -16.57 -17.14
N ILE A 25 10.83 -16.75 -15.83
CA ILE A 25 11.27 -17.96 -15.11
C ILE A 25 10.20 -18.54 -14.18
N ARG A 26 8.94 -18.15 -14.36
CA ARG A 26 7.82 -18.71 -13.60
C ARG A 26 7.67 -20.21 -13.86
N GLY A 27 7.56 -21.00 -12.78
CA GLY A 27 7.35 -22.45 -12.87
C GLY A 27 5.97 -22.82 -13.41
N SER A 28 5.90 -23.80 -14.32
CA SER A 28 4.67 -24.19 -15.05
C SER A 28 3.80 -25.20 -14.28
N ALA A 29 3.37 -24.83 -13.07
CA ALA A 29 2.40 -25.63 -12.28
C ALA A 29 0.94 -25.25 -12.59
N HIS A 30 0.68 -24.53 -13.68
CA HIS A 30 -0.62 -23.95 -13.97
C HIS A 30 -1.74 -24.97 -14.17
N THR A 31 -1.47 -26.25 -14.39
CA THR A 31 -2.53 -27.27 -14.56
C THR A 31 -3.22 -27.69 -13.25
N VAL A 32 -2.67 -27.33 -12.07
CA VAL A 32 -3.14 -27.85 -10.77
C VAL A 32 -3.32 -26.78 -9.69
N VAL A 33 -3.23 -25.49 -10.04
CA VAL A 33 -3.27 -24.38 -9.07
C VAL A 33 -4.51 -23.51 -9.24
N ARG A 34 -4.88 -22.78 -8.17
CA ARG A 34 -6.03 -21.87 -8.16
C ARG A 34 -6.00 -20.83 -9.29
N ALA A 35 -4.82 -20.37 -9.70
CA ALA A 35 -4.69 -19.31 -10.71
C ALA A 35 -5.32 -19.64 -12.07
N SER A 36 -5.38 -20.92 -12.45
CA SER A 36 -5.99 -21.41 -13.69
C SER A 36 -7.35 -22.08 -13.46
N ASN A 37 -8.01 -21.78 -12.34
CA ASN A 37 -9.18 -22.50 -11.86
C ASN A 37 -8.92 -24.01 -11.77
N TYR A 38 -7.78 -24.41 -11.18
CA TYR A 38 -7.38 -25.81 -11.00
C TYR A 38 -7.32 -26.58 -12.34
N GLY A 39 -6.84 -25.93 -13.39
CA GLY A 39 -6.68 -26.52 -14.73
C GLY A 39 -7.92 -26.42 -15.62
N ILE A 40 -9.02 -25.84 -15.15
CA ILE A 40 -10.27 -25.70 -15.92
C ILE A 40 -10.21 -24.53 -16.91
N ASN A 41 -9.42 -23.49 -16.63
CA ASN A 41 -9.29 -22.35 -17.53
C ASN A 41 -8.34 -22.67 -18.70
N GLU A 42 -8.91 -23.08 -19.83
CA GLU A 42 -8.17 -23.35 -21.07
C GLU A 42 -7.43 -22.12 -21.63
N GLY A 43 -7.95 -20.92 -21.37
CA GLY A 43 -7.35 -19.65 -21.82
C GLY A 43 -6.20 -19.15 -20.96
N TYR A 44 -5.88 -19.83 -19.85
CA TYR A 44 -4.94 -19.32 -18.85
C TYR A 44 -3.58 -18.93 -19.44
N LEU A 45 -2.94 -19.82 -20.20
CA LEU A 45 -1.61 -19.56 -20.76
C LEU A 45 -1.60 -18.50 -21.86
N SER A 46 -2.73 -18.29 -22.54
CA SER A 46 -2.84 -17.27 -23.58
C SER A 46 -3.06 -15.89 -22.98
N ASN A 47 -3.82 -15.80 -21.89
CA ASN A 47 -4.30 -14.53 -21.34
C ASN A 47 -3.50 -14.05 -20.12
N TYR A 48 -2.69 -14.91 -19.48
CA TYR A 48 -2.09 -14.58 -18.18
C TYR A 48 -1.29 -13.27 -18.16
N LYS A 49 -0.72 -12.83 -19.29
CA LYS A 49 0.05 -11.57 -19.34
C LYS A 49 -0.86 -10.36 -19.13
N GLU A 50 -2.07 -10.40 -19.68
CA GLU A 50 -3.07 -9.32 -19.59
C GLU A 50 -3.72 -9.30 -18.20
N ASP A 51 -3.77 -10.45 -17.53
CA ASP A 51 -4.36 -10.61 -16.18
C ASP A 51 -3.39 -10.23 -15.03
N LEU A 52 -2.15 -9.82 -15.35
CA LEU A 52 -1.14 -9.48 -14.34
C LEU A 52 -1.02 -7.96 -14.16
N LEU A 53 -0.85 -7.54 -12.91
CA LEU A 53 -0.42 -6.20 -12.54
C LEU A 53 0.88 -6.30 -11.73
N ILE A 54 2.01 -5.99 -12.37
CA ILE A 54 3.33 -6.06 -11.79
C ILE A 54 3.72 -4.66 -11.30
N MET A 55 3.65 -4.49 -9.98
CA MET A 55 4.00 -3.24 -9.32
C MET A 55 5.41 -3.32 -8.72
N CYS A 56 6.24 -2.31 -8.99
CA CYS A 56 7.55 -2.11 -8.37
C CYS A 56 7.45 -0.99 -7.35
N GLN A 57 7.74 -1.29 -6.09
CA GLN A 57 7.77 -0.28 -5.04
C GLN A 57 9.16 0.37 -5.01
N VAL A 58 9.17 1.68 -5.24
CA VAL A 58 10.38 2.51 -5.26
C VAL A 58 10.34 3.38 -4.01
N GLU A 59 11.25 3.07 -3.09
CA GLU A 59 11.18 3.53 -1.72
C GLU A 59 12.55 3.80 -1.09
N THR A 60 13.58 3.92 -1.92
CA THR A 60 14.92 4.30 -1.49
C THR A 60 15.42 5.49 -2.29
N VAL A 61 16.44 6.15 -1.77
CA VAL A 61 17.16 7.23 -2.46
C VAL A 61 17.67 6.77 -3.83
N ASP A 62 18.21 5.56 -3.92
CA ASP A 62 18.81 5.05 -5.15
C ASP A 62 17.77 4.56 -6.16
N GLY A 63 16.66 4.00 -5.69
CA GLY A 63 15.52 3.68 -6.54
C GLY A 63 14.91 4.93 -7.16
N VAL A 64 14.71 6.00 -6.37
CA VAL A 64 14.16 7.26 -6.89
C VAL A 64 15.07 7.88 -7.96
N LYS A 65 16.40 7.85 -7.79
CA LYS A 65 17.35 8.37 -8.80
C LYS A 65 17.25 7.65 -10.15
N LYS A 66 16.78 6.40 -10.17
CA LYS A 66 16.68 5.55 -11.37
C LYS A 66 15.23 5.27 -11.76
N VAL A 67 14.27 5.99 -11.18
CA VAL A 67 12.85 5.63 -11.29
C VAL A 67 12.32 5.72 -12.72
N GLU A 68 12.83 6.65 -13.54
CA GLU A 68 12.53 6.76 -14.97
C GLU A 68 12.94 5.46 -15.70
N GLU A 69 14.16 4.99 -15.48
CA GLU A 69 14.66 3.75 -16.07
C GLU A 69 13.92 2.51 -15.54
N ILE A 70 13.52 2.51 -14.26
CA ILE A 70 12.73 1.44 -13.64
C ILE A 70 11.33 1.38 -14.26
N ALA A 71 10.68 2.53 -14.40
CA ALA A 71 9.36 2.65 -15.00
C ALA A 71 9.34 2.29 -16.49
N ALA A 72 10.46 2.48 -17.19
CA ALA A 72 10.62 2.10 -18.59
C ALA A 72 10.90 0.60 -18.82
N VAL A 73 11.03 -0.21 -17.77
CA VAL A 73 11.24 -1.65 -17.93
C VAL A 73 9.98 -2.32 -18.47
N GLU A 74 10.12 -3.05 -19.58
CA GLU A 74 9.02 -3.81 -20.18
C GLU A 74 8.39 -4.77 -19.15
N GLY A 75 7.07 -4.63 -18.96
CA GLY A 75 6.30 -5.42 -18.01
C GLY A 75 6.23 -4.86 -16.59
N VAL A 76 6.84 -3.70 -16.32
CA VAL A 76 6.51 -2.93 -15.11
C VAL A 76 5.25 -2.13 -15.38
N ASP A 77 4.15 -2.53 -14.75
CA ASP A 77 2.87 -1.90 -14.98
C ASP A 77 2.68 -0.66 -14.11
N CYS A 78 3.27 -0.65 -12.91
CA CYS A 78 3.05 0.39 -11.92
C CYS A 78 4.27 0.64 -11.05
N ILE A 79 4.56 1.91 -10.77
CA ILE A 79 5.47 2.34 -9.71
C ILE A 79 4.65 2.70 -8.48
N GLN A 80 4.92 2.02 -7.37
CA GLN A 80 4.37 2.36 -6.06
C GLN A 80 5.39 3.20 -5.29
N MET A 81 5.01 4.40 -4.88
CA MET A 81 5.81 5.20 -3.96
C MET A 81 5.60 4.74 -2.52
N GLY A 82 6.70 4.50 -1.79
CA GLY A 82 6.71 4.17 -0.37
C GLY A 82 7.25 5.32 0.49
N PRO A 83 6.40 6.26 0.98
CA PRO A 83 6.89 7.45 1.66
C PRO A 83 7.61 7.19 2.98
N LEU A 84 7.16 6.19 3.76
CA LEU A 84 7.74 5.84 5.07
C LEU A 84 9.13 5.23 4.92
N ASP A 85 9.28 4.29 4.00
CA ASP A 85 10.57 3.64 3.73
C ASP A 85 11.54 4.61 3.03
N LEU A 86 11.04 5.49 2.15
CA LEU A 86 11.87 6.55 1.56
C LEU A 86 12.35 7.54 2.62
N SER A 87 11.51 7.87 3.61
CA SER A 87 11.93 8.74 4.70
C SER A 87 13.02 8.07 5.52
N ALA A 88 12.89 6.78 5.83
CA ALA A 88 13.94 6.01 6.48
C ALA A 88 15.23 5.95 5.66
N SER A 89 15.15 5.71 4.35
CA SER A 89 16.29 5.69 3.42
C SER A 89 17.04 7.03 3.37
N LEU A 90 16.33 8.15 3.56
CA LEU A 90 16.91 9.49 3.64
C LEU A 90 17.44 9.88 5.04
N GLY A 91 17.34 8.98 6.03
CA GLY A 91 17.74 9.24 7.42
C GLY A 91 16.67 9.96 8.26
N TYR A 92 15.44 10.07 7.77
CA TYR A 92 14.27 10.66 8.42
C TYR A 92 13.27 9.57 8.79
N LEU A 93 13.69 8.62 9.62
CA LEU A 93 12.87 7.48 10.03
C LEU A 93 11.52 7.96 10.61
N TRP A 94 10.41 7.44 10.09
CA TRP A 94 9.04 7.83 10.46
C TRP A 94 8.65 9.30 10.21
N ASP A 95 9.42 10.07 9.43
CA ASP A 95 9.09 11.44 9.01
C ASP A 95 8.97 11.60 7.47
N PRO A 96 7.91 11.07 6.86
CA PRO A 96 7.60 11.28 5.44
C PRO A 96 7.16 12.71 5.11
N GLY A 97 6.92 13.55 6.14
CA GLY A 97 6.57 14.97 6.01
C GLY A 97 7.80 15.86 5.81
N HIS A 98 8.99 15.34 6.11
CA HIS A 98 10.24 16.07 5.99
C HIS A 98 10.42 16.68 4.60
N LYS A 99 10.87 17.95 4.55
CA LYS A 99 11.01 18.72 3.30
C LYS A 99 11.76 17.96 2.20
N LYS A 100 12.91 17.36 2.55
CA LYS A 100 13.73 16.59 1.60
C LYS A 100 13.04 15.34 1.08
N VAL A 101 12.24 14.66 1.91
CA VAL A 101 11.50 13.45 1.52
C VAL A 101 10.42 13.85 0.51
N ARG A 102 9.69 14.94 0.80
CA ARG A 102 8.69 15.48 -0.12
C ARG A 102 9.29 15.90 -1.46
N GLU A 103 10.42 16.61 -1.44
CA GLU A 103 11.14 16.99 -2.68
C GLU A 103 11.56 15.77 -3.51
N MET A 104 12.03 14.71 -2.84
CA MET A 104 12.40 13.46 -3.50
C MET A 104 11.19 12.73 -4.09
N LEU A 105 10.07 12.66 -3.35
CA LEU A 105 8.80 12.13 -3.88
C LEU A 105 8.33 12.93 -5.09
N ARG A 106 8.34 14.28 -5.04
CA ARG A 106 7.97 15.12 -6.18
C ARG A 106 8.85 14.88 -7.39
N THR A 107 10.12 14.58 -7.17
CA THR A 107 11.03 14.21 -8.27
C THR A 107 10.60 12.88 -8.86
N ALA A 108 10.43 11.85 -8.02
CA ALA A 108 9.98 10.54 -8.49
C ALA A 108 8.66 10.59 -9.27
N GLU A 109 7.68 11.35 -8.76
CA GLU A 109 6.38 11.57 -9.40
C GLU A 109 6.54 12.10 -10.83
N ARG A 110 7.34 13.16 -11.02
CA ARG A 110 7.58 13.75 -12.35
C ARG A 110 8.25 12.76 -13.28
N GLU A 111 9.27 12.05 -12.80
CA GLU A 111 10.05 11.11 -13.60
C GLU A 111 9.20 9.93 -14.08
N VAL A 112 8.32 9.37 -13.23
CA VAL A 112 7.39 8.30 -13.63
C VAL A 112 6.39 8.78 -14.67
N LEU A 113 5.89 10.02 -14.52
CA LEU A 113 4.85 10.58 -15.38
C LEU A 113 5.36 11.17 -16.70
N LYS A 114 6.68 11.12 -16.98
CA LYS A 114 7.24 11.58 -18.26
C LYS A 114 6.72 10.77 -19.46
N SER A 115 6.47 9.48 -19.26
CA SER A 115 5.98 8.59 -20.32
C SER A 115 4.47 8.46 -20.26
N ASP A 116 3.77 8.68 -21.38
CA ASP A 116 2.32 8.48 -21.44
C ASP A 116 1.99 6.99 -21.28
N ARG A 117 0.94 6.72 -20.51
CA ARG A 117 0.31 5.40 -20.36
C ARG A 117 0.00 4.72 -21.69
N LYS A 118 -0.40 5.50 -22.70
CA LYS A 118 -0.73 5.00 -24.05
C LYS A 118 0.49 4.51 -24.81
N ASP A 119 1.66 5.05 -24.48
CA ASP A 119 2.94 4.70 -25.09
C ASP A 119 3.73 3.68 -24.24
N GLY A 120 3.04 3.03 -23.28
CA GLY A 120 3.63 2.00 -22.41
C GLY A 120 4.24 2.54 -21.11
N GLY A 121 4.02 3.80 -20.76
CA GLY A 121 4.45 4.35 -19.46
C GLY A 121 3.77 3.66 -18.28
N ALA A 122 4.46 3.52 -17.14
CA ALA A 122 3.93 2.88 -15.94
C ALA A 122 2.86 3.73 -15.23
N PHE A 123 1.93 3.07 -14.53
CA PHE A 123 1.02 3.74 -13.60
C PHE A 123 1.80 4.30 -12.41
N LEU A 124 1.39 5.45 -11.91
CA LEU A 124 1.89 6.01 -10.65
C LEU A 124 0.89 5.70 -9.52
N ALA A 125 1.38 5.08 -8.45
CA ALA A 125 0.61 4.77 -7.27
C ALA A 125 1.34 5.16 -5.97
N GLY A 126 0.58 5.35 -4.88
CA GLY A 126 1.15 5.76 -3.61
C GLY A 126 0.16 5.68 -2.45
N PHE A 127 0.58 6.16 -1.29
CA PHE A 127 -0.22 6.19 -0.07
C PHE A 127 -0.61 7.62 0.29
N ALA A 128 -1.87 7.82 0.64
CA ALA A 128 -2.32 9.05 1.29
C ALA A 128 -1.70 9.16 2.68
N MET A 129 -1.19 10.34 3.01
CA MET A 129 -0.60 10.65 4.31
C MET A 129 -1.31 11.85 4.93
N PRO A 130 -1.26 12.05 6.26
CA PRO A 130 -1.91 13.21 6.89
C PRO A 130 -1.51 14.56 6.27
N HIS A 131 -0.27 14.69 5.81
CA HIS A 131 0.27 15.90 5.15
C HIS A 131 0.22 15.86 3.62
N ASP A 132 -0.23 14.76 3.01
CA ASP A 132 -0.34 14.58 1.57
C ASP A 132 -1.62 13.80 1.23
N PRO A 133 -2.78 14.49 1.22
CA PRO A 133 -4.09 13.86 1.12
C PRO A 133 -4.36 13.31 -0.30
N PRO A 134 -5.32 12.39 -0.46
CA PRO A 134 -5.57 11.72 -1.73
C PRO A 134 -5.94 12.68 -2.86
N GLU A 135 -6.63 13.80 -2.59
CA GLU A 135 -6.95 14.81 -3.58
C GLU A 135 -5.70 15.51 -4.12
N ALA A 136 -4.71 15.73 -3.25
CA ALA A 136 -3.45 16.33 -3.65
C ALA A 136 -2.61 15.34 -4.49
N LEU A 137 -2.66 14.05 -4.17
CA LEU A 137 -2.03 12.99 -4.97
C LEU A 137 -2.70 12.88 -6.34
N GLY A 138 -4.03 12.87 -6.41
CA GLY A 138 -4.79 12.83 -7.66
C GLY A 138 -4.46 14.02 -8.57
N LYS A 139 -4.38 15.24 -8.02
CA LYS A 139 -3.97 16.44 -8.79
C LYS A 139 -2.54 16.35 -9.34
N ARG A 140 -1.68 15.51 -8.77
CA ARG A 140 -0.32 15.27 -9.25
C ARG A 140 -0.19 14.09 -10.21
N GLY A 141 -1.30 13.46 -10.59
CA GLY A 141 -1.30 12.39 -11.60
C GLY A 141 -1.18 10.97 -11.04
N TYR A 142 -1.43 10.77 -9.74
CA TYR A 142 -1.54 9.42 -9.20
C TYR A 142 -2.78 8.73 -9.77
N HIS A 143 -2.57 7.53 -10.30
CA HIS A 143 -3.60 6.69 -10.91
C HIS A 143 -4.27 5.79 -9.86
N MET A 144 -3.52 5.43 -8.81
CA MET A 144 -4.02 4.69 -7.67
C MET A 144 -3.50 5.32 -6.38
N VAL A 145 -4.39 5.58 -5.43
CA VAL A 145 -4.04 6.09 -4.11
C VAL A 145 -4.59 5.15 -3.05
N SER A 146 -3.68 4.51 -2.32
CA SER A 146 -4.01 3.70 -1.16
C SER A 146 -4.33 4.62 0.02
N GLY A 147 -5.51 4.42 0.62
CA GLY A 147 -5.96 5.15 1.79
C GLY A 147 -5.49 4.50 3.10
N ALA A 148 -6.38 4.48 4.08
CA ALA A 148 -6.12 3.86 5.38
C ALA A 148 -5.97 2.34 5.26
N VAL A 149 -5.20 1.75 6.18
CA VAL A 149 -5.05 0.31 6.34
C VAL A 149 -6.09 -0.24 7.31
N ASP A 150 -6.68 -1.38 6.97
CA ASP A 150 -7.75 -2.07 7.71
C ASP A 150 -7.43 -2.29 9.20
N VAL A 151 -6.23 -2.80 9.50
CA VAL A 151 -5.77 -3.02 10.88
C VAL A 151 -5.70 -1.70 11.65
N GLY A 152 -5.28 -0.62 11.00
CA GLY A 152 -5.23 0.71 11.60
C GLY A 152 -6.61 1.25 11.92
N LEU A 153 -7.56 1.09 10.98
CA LEU A 153 -8.97 1.48 11.17
C LEU A 153 -9.60 0.68 12.31
N PHE A 154 -9.45 -0.65 12.30
CA PHE A 154 -10.01 -1.53 13.31
C PHE A 154 -9.44 -1.22 14.71
N ARG A 155 -8.11 -1.10 14.82
CA ARG A 155 -7.45 -0.71 16.07
C ARG A 155 -7.99 0.61 16.61
N ASN A 156 -8.11 1.63 15.75
CA ASN A 156 -8.58 2.95 16.18
C ASN A 156 -10.01 2.88 16.72
N ALA A 157 -10.92 2.19 16.01
CA ALA A 157 -12.30 2.01 16.44
C ALA A 157 -12.39 1.26 17.79
N ALA A 158 -11.69 0.13 17.92
CA ALA A 158 -11.71 -0.67 19.15
C ALA A 158 -11.12 0.09 20.36
N VAL A 159 -10.01 0.81 20.16
CA VAL A 159 -9.39 1.59 21.23
C VAL A 159 -10.26 2.78 21.63
N GLU A 160 -10.93 3.43 20.68
CA GLU A 160 -11.86 4.52 20.96
C GLU A 160 -13.05 4.05 21.81
N ASP A 161 -13.64 2.89 21.49
CA ASP A 161 -14.75 2.31 22.25
C ASP A 161 -14.36 2.04 23.71
N VAL A 162 -13.22 1.37 23.94
CA VAL A 162 -12.71 1.12 25.29
C VAL A 162 -12.43 2.41 26.06
N ARG A 163 -11.93 3.46 25.39
CA ARG A 163 -11.70 4.76 26.03
C ARG A 163 -13.02 5.39 26.50
N LYS A 164 -14.09 5.29 25.72
CA LYS A 164 -15.42 5.80 26.11
C LYS A 164 -15.92 5.11 27.39
N PHE A 165 -15.83 3.78 27.45
CA PHE A 165 -16.17 3.02 28.67
C PHE A 165 -15.32 3.42 29.88
N LYS A 166 -14.01 3.62 29.72
CA LYS A 166 -13.16 4.03 30.85
C LYS A 166 -13.47 5.44 31.34
N ILE A 167 -13.81 6.35 30.43
CA ILE A 167 -14.20 7.71 30.80
C ILE A 167 -15.54 7.70 31.56
N SER A 168 -16.53 6.91 31.12
CA SER A 168 -17.82 6.83 31.83
C SER A 168 -17.66 6.27 33.24
N LEU A 169 -16.82 5.23 33.43
CA LEU A 169 -16.55 4.66 34.76
C LEU A 169 -15.88 5.65 35.72
N ASN A 170 -15.06 6.58 35.20
CA ASN A 170 -14.40 7.61 36.01
C ASN A 170 -15.28 8.86 36.21
N ALA A 171 -16.31 9.06 35.39
CA ALA A 171 -17.28 10.14 35.56
C ALA A 171 -18.32 9.80 36.65
N ASP A 172 -18.65 8.52 36.81
CA ASP A 172 -19.58 8.04 37.83
C ASP A 172 -18.93 7.97 39.24
N SER A 173 -17.60 7.97 39.35
CA SER A 173 -16.92 7.99 40.67
C SER A 173 -16.95 9.36 41.37
N ASP A 174 -17.41 10.42 40.69
CA ASP A 174 -17.59 11.76 41.28
C ASP A 174 -19.02 12.00 41.79
N TYR A 175 -19.95 11.04 41.60
CA TYR A 175 -21.33 11.12 42.11
C TYR A 175 -21.60 10.11 43.24
N SER A 176 -21.63 10.67 44.46
CA SER A 176 -22.33 10.21 45.68
C SER A 176 -21.99 8.86 46.34
N ASP A 177 -21.41 8.95 47.53
CA ASP A 177 -21.41 7.92 48.60
C ASP A 177 -22.67 8.04 49.50
N ASP A 178 -23.80 8.54 48.99
CA ASP A 178 -24.94 8.97 49.82
C ASP A 178 -26.30 8.26 49.59
N ASP A 179 -26.43 7.29 48.68
CA ASP A 179 -27.69 6.54 48.52
C ASP A 179 -27.45 5.02 48.50
N LYS A 180 -27.17 4.45 49.68
CA LYS A 180 -27.34 3.02 49.97
C LYS A 180 -28.66 2.82 50.68
N ASP A 181 -29.74 2.61 49.93
CA ASP A 181 -30.91 1.82 50.34
C ASP A 181 -32.01 1.90 49.27
N SER A 182 -32.17 0.88 48.42
CA SER A 182 -33.53 0.53 47.89
C SER A 182 -33.66 -0.70 46.98
N ASP A 183 -32.60 -1.35 46.49
CA ASP A 183 -32.79 -2.37 45.42
C ASP A 183 -32.61 -3.85 45.81
N GLU A 184 -32.85 -4.22 47.08
CA GLU A 184 -33.06 -5.63 47.47
C GLU A 184 -34.50 -6.07 47.20
N LYS A 185 -34.94 -6.13 45.93
CA LYS A 185 -36.22 -6.81 45.61
C LYS A 185 -36.44 -7.27 44.16
N TYR A 186 -35.45 -7.86 43.50
CA TYR A 186 -35.67 -8.39 42.15
C TYR A 186 -35.35 -9.86 41.90
N TRP A 187 -34.97 -10.64 42.93
CA TRP A 187 -34.80 -12.09 42.79
C TRP A 187 -35.33 -12.85 44.01
N SER A 188 -36.57 -13.32 43.94
CA SER A 188 -37.04 -14.43 44.77
C SER A 188 -38.13 -15.25 44.04
N GLU A 189 -37.74 -16.48 43.72
CA GLU A 189 -38.50 -17.70 43.34
C GLU A 189 -39.20 -17.76 41.97
#